data_AF-A0ABD4EAK0-F1
#
_entry.id   AF-A0ABD4EAK0-F1
#
_cell.length_a   1.000
_cell.length_b   1.000
_cell.length_c   1.000
_cell.angle_alpha   90.00
_cell.angle_beta   90.00
_cell.angle_gamma   90.00
#
_symmetry.space_group_name_H-M   'P 1'
#
loop_
_entity.id
_entity.type
_entity.pdbx_description
1 polymer ?
#
loop_
_entity_poly.entity_id
_entity_poly.type
_entity_poly.pdbx_seq_one_letter_code
_entity_poly.pdbx_strand_id
1 'polypeptide(L)'
;MSGINNGGPAFPVECDYVNGKLQGRQTDYTAGWHEGMTLRDYFAAKALPGIYERTCKMLEENRERVTNVYDIAAIAAYEQADAMIRARGDA
;
A
#
# COMPACT_ATOMS: atom_id res chain seq x y z
N MET A 1 -15.99 7.93 12.56
CA MET A 1 -14.84 7.82 11.65
C MET A 1 -14.93 6.47 10.99
N SER A 2 -15.35 6.37 9.73
CA SER A 2 -15.20 5.11 8.99
C SER A 2 -13.70 4.91 8.77
N GLY A 3 -13.13 3.85 9.33
CA GLY A 3 -11.72 3.52 9.15
C GLY A 3 -11.39 3.33 7.66
N ILE A 4 -10.22 3.76 7.23
CA ILE A 4 -9.70 3.47 5.89
C ILE A 4 -9.60 1.96 5.76
N ASN A 5 -10.20 1.40 4.71
CA ASN A 5 -10.07 -0.02 4.40
C ASN A 5 -8.70 -0.27 3.76
N ASN A 6 -7.80 -0.89 4.52
CA ASN A 6 -6.42 -1.13 4.11
C ASN A 6 -6.22 -2.52 3.44
N GLY A 7 -7.28 -3.32 3.34
CA GLY A 7 -7.24 -4.65 2.72
C GLY A 7 -6.47 -5.72 3.51
N GLY A 8 -6.08 -5.45 4.77
CA GLY A 8 -5.29 -6.34 5.64
C GLY A 8 -3.78 -6.35 5.35
N PRO A 9 -3.01 -7.28 5.94
CA PRO A 9 -1.57 -7.42 5.68
C PRO A 9 -1.27 -7.79 4.22
N ALA A 10 -0.29 -7.14 3.58
CA ALA A 10 0.10 -7.42 2.20
C ALA A 10 0.71 -8.82 2.01
N PHE A 11 1.42 -9.29 3.03
CA PHE A 11 2.07 -10.60 3.05
C PHE A 11 1.61 -11.35 4.31
N PRO A 12 0.39 -11.93 4.29
CA PRO A 12 -0.14 -12.63 5.44
C PRO A 12 0.76 -13.83 5.77
N VAL A 13 0.99 -14.04 7.06
CA VAL A 13 1.65 -15.24 7.58
C VAL A 13 0.64 -16.05 8.36
N GLU A 14 0.63 -17.37 8.12
CA GLU A 14 -0.12 -18.29 8.97
C GLU A 14 0.55 -18.33 10.34
N CYS A 15 -0.27 -18.11 11.37
CA CYS A 15 0.13 -18.19 12.77
C CYS A 15 -0.74 -19.24 13.45
N ASP A 16 -0.11 -20.20 14.13
CA ASP A 16 -0.79 -21.22 14.91
C ASP A 16 -0.47 -21.07 16.39
N TYR A 17 -1.40 -21.44 17.27
CA TYR A 17 -1.10 -21.59 18.69
C TYR A 17 -0.61 -23.01 18.98
N VAL A 18 0.69 -23.17 19.19
CA VAL A 18 1.31 -24.43 19.61
C VAL A 18 1.69 -24.33 21.08
N ASN A 19 1.06 -25.17 21.92
CA ASN A 19 1.27 -25.19 23.38
C ASN A 19 1.04 -23.83 24.05
N GLY A 20 -0.01 -23.10 23.63
CA GLY A 20 -0.35 -21.78 24.16
C GLY A 20 0.61 -20.66 23.74
N LYS A 21 1.56 -20.95 22.85
CA LYS A 21 2.46 -19.96 22.23
C LYS A 21 2.13 -19.84 20.75
N LEU A 22 2.01 -18.62 20.25
CA LEU A 22 1.85 -18.37 18.83
C LEU A 22 3.17 -18.74 18.10
N GLN A 23 3.12 -19.73 17.21
CA GLN A 23 4.17 -20.16 16.28
C GLN A 23 3.79 -19.76 14.86
N GLY A 24 4.76 -19.33 14.06
CA GLY A 24 4.52 -18.58 12.83
C GLY A 24 4.51 -17.09 13.15
N ARG A 25 5.65 -16.42 12.99
CA ARG A 25 5.75 -14.98 13.22
C ARG A 25 6.82 -14.40 12.29
N GLN A 26 6.47 -13.34 11.56
CA GLN A 26 7.45 -12.34 11.13
C GLN A 26 7.97 -11.67 12.41
N THR A 27 8.92 -12.31 13.10
CA THR A 27 9.49 -11.77 14.34
C THR A 27 10.58 -10.77 13.98
N ASP A 28 10.27 -9.48 14.08
CA ASP A 28 11.22 -8.57 14.70
C ASP A 28 11.36 -9.00 16.17
N TYR A 29 12.61 -9.23 16.61
CA TYR A 29 12.94 -9.76 17.94
C TYR A 29 12.71 -8.76 19.08
N THR A 30 12.25 -7.54 18.78
CA THR A 30 12.31 -6.39 19.69
C THR A 30 10.98 -5.69 20.00
N ALA A 31 9.93 -5.76 19.17
CA ALA A 31 8.67 -5.09 19.53
C ALA A 31 7.44 -5.64 18.79
N GLY A 32 6.53 -6.31 19.51
CA GLY A 32 5.13 -6.43 19.09
C GLY A 32 4.85 -7.09 17.73
N TRP A 33 3.58 -7.06 17.32
CA TRP A 33 3.17 -7.44 15.98
C TRP A 33 3.43 -6.23 15.08
N HIS A 34 4.33 -6.34 14.10
CA HIS A 34 4.32 -5.41 13.00
C HIS A 34 3.33 -5.96 11.98
N GLU A 35 2.28 -5.22 11.66
CA GLU A 35 1.33 -5.59 10.60
C GLU A 35 1.97 -5.63 9.20
N GLY A 36 3.29 -5.48 9.11
CA GLY A 36 4.03 -5.32 7.86
C GLY A 36 3.57 -4.08 7.10
N MET A 37 3.58 -4.17 5.77
CA MET A 37 2.82 -3.25 4.92
C MET A 37 1.38 -3.74 4.80
N THR A 38 0.42 -2.82 4.75
CA THR A 38 -0.95 -3.19 4.38
C THR A 38 -1.04 -3.49 2.88
N LEU A 39 -2.07 -4.21 2.46
CA LEU A 39 -2.31 -4.47 1.05
C LEU A 39 -2.49 -3.17 0.26
N ARG A 40 -3.14 -2.18 0.87
CA ARG A 40 -3.25 -0.82 0.32
C ARG A 40 -1.87 -0.21 0.04
N ASP A 41 -0.97 -0.26 1.02
CA ASP A 41 0.40 0.25 0.87
C ASP A 41 1.16 -0.51 -0.23
N TYR A 42 0.99 -1.83 -0.30
CA TYR A 42 1.63 -2.65 -1.32
C TYR A 42 1.14 -2.32 -2.73
N PHE A 43 -0.18 -2.20 -2.93
CA PHE A 43 -0.74 -1.81 -4.22
C PHE A 43 -0.32 -0.40 -4.61
N ALA A 44 -0.33 0.55 -3.67
CA ALA A 44 0.15 1.91 -3.92
C ALA A 44 1.63 1.90 -4.33
N ALA A 45 2.48 1.18 -3.59
CA ALA A 45 3.90 1.06 -3.93
C ALA A 45 4.15 0.41 -5.30
N LYS A 46 3.31 -0.55 -5.70
CA LYS A 46 3.37 -1.17 -7.04
C LYS A 46 2.91 -0.24 -8.15
N ALA A 47 1.91 0.60 -7.90
CA ALA A 47 1.39 1.55 -8.88
C ALA A 47 2.30 2.79 -9.05
N LEU A 48 2.96 3.22 -7.97
CA LEU A 48 3.69 4.48 -7.88
C LEU A 48 4.70 4.72 -9.01
N PRO A 49 5.58 3.77 -9.41
CA PRO A 49 6.56 4.04 -10.47
C PRO A 49 5.92 4.36 -11.82
N GLY A 50 4.89 3.61 -12.22
CA GLY A 50 4.20 3.83 -13.50
C GLY A 50 3.39 5.12 -13.51
N ILE A 51 2.74 5.45 -12.37
CA ILE A 51 2.05 6.73 -12.20
C ILE A 51 3.04 7.90 -12.24
N TYR A 52 4.16 7.78 -11.54
CA TYR A 52 5.19 8.81 -11.48
C TYR A 52 5.79 9.08 -12.87
N GLU A 53 6.20 8.04 -13.59
CA GLU A 53 6.73 8.17 -14.96
C GLU A 53 5.71 8.82 -15.89
N ARG A 54 4.45 8.37 -15.85
CA ARG A 54 3.39 8.96 -16.67
C ARG A 54 3.13 10.42 -16.31
N THR A 55 3.14 10.76 -15.03
CA THR A 55 2.93 12.14 -14.56
C THR A 55 4.05 13.05 -15.05
N CYS A 56 5.32 12.65 -14.87
CA CYS A 56 6.47 13.41 -15.37
C CYS A 56 6.37 13.65 -16.89
N LYS A 57 6.07 12.60 -17.67
CA LYS A 57 5.93 12.71 -19.13
C LYS A 57 4.82 13.68 -19.55
N MET A 58 3.66 13.63 -18.90
CA MET A 58 2.54 14.54 -19.20
C MET A 58 2.92 16.01 -18.90
N LEU A 59 3.64 16.25 -17.81
CA LEU A 59 4.10 17.58 -17.43
C LEU A 59 5.12 18.15 -18.42
N GLU A 60 6.05 17.31 -18.87
CA GLU A 60 7.02 17.66 -19.92
C GLU A 60 6.31 18.03 -21.24
N GLU A 61 5.37 17.19 -21.69
CA GLU A 61 4.59 17.40 -22.92
C GLU A 61 3.76 18.70 -22.86
N ASN A 62 3.17 18.99 -21.71
CA ASN A 62 2.37 20.20 -21.49
C ASN A 62 3.20 21.45 -21.18
N ARG A 63 4.53 21.33 -21.04
CA ARG A 63 5.43 22.39 -20.56
C ARG A 63 4.99 22.99 -19.21
N GLU A 64 4.40 22.17 -18.36
CA GLU A 64 3.94 22.56 -17.04
C GLU A 64 5.06 22.38 -16.02
N ARG A 65 5.31 23.42 -15.22
CA ARG A 65 6.14 23.31 -14.02
C ARG A 65 5.25 22.95 -12.85
N VAL A 66 5.24 21.68 -12.46
CA VAL A 66 4.60 21.26 -11.23
C VAL A 66 5.64 21.11 -10.12
N THR A 67 5.44 21.86 -9.05
CA THR A 67 6.32 21.84 -7.87
C THR A 67 6.06 20.63 -6.97
N ASN A 68 5.02 19.85 -7.24
CA ASN A 68 4.54 18.80 -6.34
C ASN A 68 4.21 17.46 -7.02
N VAL A 69 5.07 17.04 -7.97
CA VAL A 69 4.87 15.79 -8.72
C VAL A 69 4.82 14.56 -7.81
N TYR A 70 5.54 14.59 -6.69
CA TYR A 70 5.57 13.49 -5.74
C TYR A 70 4.24 13.32 -5.01
N ASP A 71 3.60 14.40 -4.54
CA ASP A 71 2.30 14.27 -3.86
C ASP A 71 1.21 13.81 -4.83
N ILE A 72 1.22 14.31 -6.07
CA ILE A 72 0.27 13.87 -7.11
C ILE A 72 0.42 12.37 -7.36
N ALA A 73 1.66 11.90 -7.55
CA ALA A 73 1.91 10.49 -7.80
C ALA A 73 1.54 9.61 -6.60
N ALA A 74 1.80 10.07 -5.37
CA ALA A 74 1.44 9.35 -4.16
C ALA A 74 -0.09 9.25 -3.98
N ILE A 75 -0.82 10.37 -4.15
CA ILE A 75 -2.29 10.39 -4.06
C ILE A 75 -2.90 9.46 -5.10
N ALA A 76 -2.50 9.59 -6.37
CA ALA A 76 -3.01 8.74 -7.44
C ALA A 76 -2.69 7.25 -7.22
N ALA A 77 -1.53 6.93 -6.64
CA ALA A 77 -1.17 5.55 -6.30
C ALA A 77 -2.08 4.97 -5.21
N TYR A 78 -2.43 5.75 -4.18
CA TYR A 78 -3.39 5.32 -3.17
C TYR A 78 -4.82 5.21 -3.72
N GLU A 79 -5.25 6.11 -4.60
CA GLU A 79 -6.56 6.01 -5.26
C GLU A 79 -6.66 4.73 -6.12
N GLN A 80 -5.58 4.40 -6.83
CA GLN A 80 -5.48 3.15 -7.58
C GLN A 80 -5.50 1.92 -6.65
N ALA A 81 -4.80 1.98 -5.52
CA ALA A 81 -4.86 0.91 -4.50
C ALA A 81 -6.29 0.72 -3.97
N ASP A 82 -6.99 1.81 -3.65
CA ASP A 82 -8.38 1.77 -3.17
C ASP A 82 -9.32 1.19 -4.26
N ALA A 83 -9.06 1.48 -5.54
CA ALA A 83 -9.79 0.88 -6.65
C ALA A 83 -9.56 -0.64 -6.76
N MET A 84 -8.32 -1.10 -6.54
CA MET A 84 -7.98 -2.52 -6.53
C MET A 84 -8.65 -3.27 -5.37
N ILE A 85 -8.70 -2.66 -4.18
CA ILE A 85 -9.40 -3.23 -3.01
C ILE A 85 -10.91 -3.32 -3.28
N ARG A 86 -11.53 -2.27 -3.83
CA ARG A 86 -12.95 -2.30 -4.26
C ARG A 86 -13.22 -3.41 -5.27
N ALA A 87 -12.36 -3.54 -6.29
CA ALA A 87 -12.52 -4.56 -7.33
C ALA A 87 -12.40 -5.99 -6.77
N ARG A 88 -11.70 -6.18 -5.65
CA ARG A 88 -11.60 -7.47 -4.95
C ARG A 88 -12.88 -7.87 -4.22
N GLY A 89 -13.78 -6.92 -3.95
CA GLY A 89 -15.00 -7.12 -3.16
C GLY A 89 -14.84 -6.89 -1.66
N ASP A 90 -13.71 -6.29 -1.24
CA ASP A 90 -13.35 -6.16 0.16
C ASP A 90 -13.66 -4.78 0.75
N ALA A 91 -14.32 -3.88 0.00
CA ALA A 91 -14.53 -2.47 0.37
C ALA A 91 -15.76 -2.20 1.24
#